data_AF-U6LNC4-F1
#
_entry.id   AF-U6LNC4-F1
#
_cell.length_a   1.000
_cell.length_b   1.000
_cell.length_c   1.000
_cell.angle_alpha   90.00
_cell.angle_beta   90.00
_cell.angle_gamma   90.00
#
_symmetry.space_group_name_H-M   'P 1'
#
loop_
_entity.id
_entity.type
_entity.pdbx_description
1 polymer ?
#
loop_
_entity_poly.entity_id
_entity_poly.type
_entity_poly.pdbx_seq_one_letter_code
_entity_poly.pdbx_strand_id
1 'polypeptide(L)'
;MNGGPPSGAPQDVVPVNGALQEGGGPTSGPPEEFYLTDRLPHAMVLDALPYVDPLPAEQQQQVQQLLQQEMAAIAREAGGPDSLPDYLSDLPLPMTPILDDAETMLGKEIARKAKGDRIPELDLSKYTSFSVPSGSKASDLKAWEKTVTNCQQLLQHAATAHVNLELMNAHAAASWQRHLTNLSQTKERLVAATKRRTEEENSICKTRKVQQVEASGTLKQLEQTAQQYKNNNASIIEALGPLTAEVMDLKAKCRIRGILPEYAEEDEFDLEAWQEACNTTG
;
A
#
# COMPACT_ATOMS: atom_id res chain seq x y z
N MET A 1 -17.46 0.01 72.06
CA MET A 1 -16.91 1.23 71.45
C MET A 1 -15.78 0.83 70.53
N ASN A 2 -15.92 1.18 69.24
CA ASN A 2 -14.92 1.41 68.18
C ASN A 2 -13.73 0.42 68.07
N GLY A 3 -13.46 -0.26 66.96
CA GLY A 3 -13.72 0.05 65.55
C GLY A 3 -12.38 0.27 64.82
N GLY A 4 -12.11 -0.48 63.74
CA GLY A 4 -11.11 -0.13 62.72
C GLY A 4 -10.01 -1.17 62.43
N PRO A 5 -9.87 -1.67 61.18
CA PRO A 5 -8.95 -2.74 60.77
C PRO A 5 -7.55 -2.24 60.30
N PRO A 6 -6.55 -3.11 60.12
CA PRO A 6 -5.21 -2.72 59.64
C PRO A 6 -5.19 -2.41 58.13
N SER A 7 -4.46 -1.35 57.79
CA SER A 7 -4.21 -0.85 56.43
C SER A 7 -3.44 -1.87 55.59
N GLY A 8 -3.94 -2.13 54.37
CA GLY A 8 -3.47 -3.13 53.44
C GLY A 8 -2.24 -2.72 52.64
N ALA A 9 -1.47 -3.75 52.28
CA ALA A 9 -0.49 -3.72 51.20
C ALA A 9 -1.19 -3.37 49.86
N PRO A 10 -0.51 -2.69 48.92
CA PRO A 10 -1.06 -2.47 47.60
C PRO A 10 -1.08 -3.81 46.84
N GLN A 11 -2.28 -4.34 46.61
CA GLN A 11 -2.51 -5.34 45.59
C GLN A 11 -2.56 -4.62 44.24
N ASP A 12 -1.61 -4.94 43.36
CA ASP A 12 -1.70 -4.59 41.95
C ASP A 12 -2.92 -5.31 41.36
N VAL A 13 -3.96 -4.53 41.08
CA VAL A 13 -5.16 -4.97 40.38
C VAL A 13 -4.79 -5.17 38.92
N VAL A 14 -4.67 -6.43 38.51
CA VAL A 14 -4.65 -6.84 37.10
C VAL A 14 -6.02 -6.50 36.49
N PRO A 15 -6.11 -5.67 35.44
CA PRO A 15 -7.39 -5.44 34.77
C PRO A 15 -7.71 -6.63 33.85
N VAL A 16 -8.56 -7.52 34.35
CA VAL A 16 -9.39 -8.39 33.50
C VAL A 16 -10.54 -7.54 32.98
N ASN A 17 -10.38 -7.04 31.76
CA ASN A 17 -11.43 -6.78 30.77
C ASN A 17 -10.77 -6.09 29.57
N GLY A 18 -10.91 -6.67 28.38
CA GLY A 18 -10.36 -6.17 27.13
C GLY A 18 -11.02 -4.87 26.66
N ALA A 19 -10.81 -3.79 27.40
CA ALA A 19 -10.93 -2.43 26.90
C ALA A 19 -9.51 -1.94 26.61
N LEU A 20 -9.20 -1.75 25.32
CA LEU A 20 -8.03 -0.99 24.89
C LEU A 20 -8.10 0.37 25.57
N GLN A 21 -7.26 0.56 26.58
CA GLN A 21 -6.99 1.87 27.15
C GLN A 21 -6.09 2.56 26.13
N GLU A 22 -6.66 3.48 25.34
CA GLU A 22 -5.85 4.35 24.49
C GLU A 22 -4.90 5.13 25.39
N GLY A 23 -3.61 4.81 25.30
CA GLY A 23 -2.56 5.56 25.95
C GLY A 23 -2.52 6.96 25.38
N GLY A 24 -2.96 7.93 26.18
CA GLY A 24 -2.78 9.34 25.89
C GLY A 24 -1.31 9.73 25.97
N GLY A 25 -0.67 9.84 24.81
CA GLY A 25 0.55 10.62 24.60
C GLY A 25 0.24 11.86 23.74
N PRO A 26 0.95 12.98 23.91
CA PRO A 26 0.65 14.21 23.18
C PRO A 26 1.27 14.13 21.78
N THR A 27 0.48 13.75 20.78
CA THR A 27 0.78 14.08 19.39
C THR A 27 -0.47 14.70 18.77
N SER A 28 -0.76 15.94 19.18
CA SER A 28 -1.70 16.82 18.48
C SER A 28 -1.06 17.37 17.20
N GLY A 29 -0.63 16.49 16.31
CA GLY A 29 -0.42 16.81 14.91
C GLY A 29 -1.64 16.33 14.12
N PRO A 30 -2.01 16.98 13.00
CA PRO A 30 -2.88 16.32 12.03
C PRO A 30 -2.25 14.95 11.69
N PRO A 31 -3.04 13.93 11.29
CA PRO A 31 -2.43 12.77 10.65
C PRO A 31 -1.53 13.35 9.56
N GLU A 32 -0.22 13.09 9.60
CA GLU A 32 0.63 13.39 8.45
C GLU A 32 0.03 12.56 7.32
N GLU A 33 -0.83 13.19 6.51
CA GLU A 33 -1.42 12.56 5.36
C GLU A 33 -0.24 12.27 4.44
N PHE A 34 0.18 11.01 4.45
CA PHE A 34 1.37 10.52 3.79
C PHE A 34 1.08 10.46 2.29
N TYR A 35 0.91 11.62 1.66
CA TYR A 35 0.73 11.70 0.23
C TYR A 35 2.10 11.61 -0.41
N LEU A 36 2.32 10.52 -1.14
CA LEU A 36 3.46 10.36 -2.03
C LEU A 36 3.63 11.58 -2.96
N THR A 37 2.54 12.29 -3.28
CA THR A 37 2.55 13.52 -4.08
C THR A 37 3.28 14.69 -3.43
N ASP A 38 3.34 14.77 -2.09
CA ASP A 38 3.98 15.87 -1.39
C ASP A 38 5.50 15.69 -1.28
N ARG A 39 5.98 14.43 -1.37
CA ARG A 39 7.41 14.10 -1.34
C ARG A 39 8.05 13.94 -2.70
N LEU A 40 7.26 13.74 -3.76
CA LEU A 40 7.74 13.59 -5.13
C LEU A 40 7.37 14.85 -5.94
N PRO A 41 8.27 15.86 -6.04
CA PRO A 41 8.00 17.07 -6.84
C PRO A 41 7.74 16.76 -8.32
N HIS A 42 8.21 15.61 -8.81
CA HIS A 42 7.96 15.12 -10.17
C HIS A 42 6.66 14.33 -10.32
N ALA A 43 5.95 14.00 -9.23
CA ALA A 43 4.65 13.34 -9.32
C ALA A 43 3.61 14.24 -10.00
N MET A 44 3.76 15.56 -9.92
CA MET A 44 2.94 16.52 -10.66
C MET A 44 3.21 16.54 -12.18
N VAL A 45 4.34 15.99 -12.63
CA VAL A 45 4.73 15.94 -14.06
C VAL A 45 4.23 14.65 -14.72
N LEU A 46 3.97 13.61 -13.92
CA LEU A 46 3.50 12.31 -14.39
C LEU A 46 1.98 12.34 -14.52
N ASP A 47 1.48 12.66 -15.71
CA ASP A 47 0.06 12.54 -16.05
C ASP A 47 -0.18 11.31 -16.93
N ALA A 48 -1.06 10.42 -16.48
CA ALA A 48 -1.55 9.28 -17.23
C ALA A 48 -3.06 9.16 -17.02
N LEU A 49 -3.81 8.87 -18.09
CA LEU A 49 -5.27 8.87 -18.09
C LEU A 49 -5.89 7.46 -18.27
N PRO A 50 -5.83 6.57 -17.25
CA PRO A 50 -6.31 5.18 -17.36
C PRO A 50 -7.74 4.98 -17.89
N TYR A 51 -8.67 5.90 -17.61
CA TYR A 51 -10.07 5.75 -18.06
C TYR A 51 -10.28 6.14 -19.53
N VAL A 52 -9.32 6.86 -20.11
CA VAL A 52 -9.38 7.37 -21.50
C VAL A 52 -8.46 6.56 -22.40
N ASP A 53 -7.29 6.19 -21.90
CA ASP A 53 -6.25 5.47 -22.62
C ASP A 53 -5.96 4.11 -21.95
N PRO A 54 -6.82 3.09 -22.17
CA PRO A 54 -6.59 1.76 -21.65
C PRO A 54 -5.48 1.06 -22.44
N LEU A 55 -4.38 0.74 -21.78
CA LEU A 55 -3.23 0.06 -22.39
C LEU A 55 -3.60 -1.37 -22.85
N PRO A 56 -3.61 -1.68 -24.15
CA PRO A 56 -3.84 -3.03 -24.67
C PRO A 56 -2.78 -4.02 -24.19
N ALA A 57 -3.13 -5.31 -24.10
CA ALA A 57 -2.23 -6.34 -23.58
C ALA A 57 -0.91 -6.47 -24.37
N GLU A 58 -0.93 -6.22 -25.68
CA GLU A 58 0.28 -6.24 -26.53
C GLU A 58 1.25 -5.11 -26.15
N GLN A 59 0.73 -3.90 -25.91
CA GLN A 59 1.54 -2.76 -25.49
C GLN A 59 2.06 -2.94 -24.07
N GLN A 60 1.31 -3.60 -23.18
CA GLN A 60 1.79 -3.95 -21.83
C GLN A 60 3.06 -4.82 -21.87
N GLN A 61 3.11 -5.81 -22.76
CA GLN A 61 4.29 -6.65 -22.93
C GLN A 61 5.48 -5.85 -23.46
N GLN A 62 5.25 -4.98 -24.44
CA GLN A 62 6.30 -4.10 -24.97
C GLN A 62 6.83 -3.15 -23.89
N VAL A 63 5.95 -2.54 -23.09
CA VAL A 63 6.34 -1.68 -21.96
C VAL A 63 7.15 -2.46 -20.92
N GLN A 64 6.76 -3.69 -20.59
CA GLN A 64 7.52 -4.55 -19.67
C GLN A 64 8.91 -4.89 -20.22
N GLN A 65 9.04 -5.16 -21.51
CA GLN A 65 10.33 -5.42 -22.15
C GLN A 65 11.24 -4.18 -22.10
N LEU A 66 10.70 -3.00 -22.43
CA LEU A 66 11.45 -1.75 -22.34
C LEU A 66 11.87 -1.45 -20.89
N LEU A 67 10.97 -1.64 -19.93
CA LEU A 67 11.29 -1.49 -18.50
C LEU A 67 12.42 -2.43 -18.08
N GLN A 68 12.39 -3.68 -18.52
CA GLN A 68 13.44 -4.65 -18.20
C GLN A 68 14.79 -4.25 -18.83
N GLN A 69 14.79 -3.71 -20.05
CA GLN A 69 16.00 -3.19 -20.71
C GLN A 69 16.59 -2.01 -19.93
N GLU A 70 15.75 -1.06 -19.50
CA GLU A 70 16.16 0.07 -18.67
C GLU A 70 16.71 -0.39 -17.32
N MET A 71 16.01 -1.31 -16.64
CA MET A 71 16.50 -1.89 -15.39
C MET A 71 17.86 -2.57 -15.56
N ALA A 72 18.08 -3.28 -16.67
CA ALA A 72 19.36 -3.91 -16.98
C ALA A 72 20.46 -2.88 -17.29
N ALA A 73 20.13 -1.79 -17.98
CA ALA A 73 21.05 -0.69 -18.24
C ALA A 73 21.48 -0.01 -16.94
N ILE A 74 20.53 0.32 -16.06
CA ILE A 74 20.78 0.91 -14.74
C ILE A 74 21.62 -0.02 -13.88
N ALA A 75 21.28 -1.32 -13.82
CA ALA A 75 22.05 -2.28 -13.04
C ALA A 75 23.50 -2.40 -13.54
N ARG A 76 23.73 -2.31 -14.87
CA ARG A 76 25.08 -2.32 -15.45
C ARG A 76 25.85 -1.04 -15.09
N GLU A 77 25.22 0.12 -15.14
CA GLU A 77 25.84 1.40 -14.77
C GLU A 77 26.15 1.48 -13.27
N ALA A 78 25.28 0.91 -12.44
CA ALA A 78 25.46 0.85 -10.99
C ALA A 78 26.50 -0.21 -10.53
N GLY A 79 27.06 -1.02 -11.44
CA GLY A 79 28.07 -2.03 -11.09
C GLY A 79 27.50 -3.41 -10.68
N GLY A 80 26.20 -3.64 -10.92
CA GLY A 80 25.52 -4.90 -10.70
C GLY A 80 24.16 -4.75 -10.02
N PRO A 81 23.34 -5.81 -9.99
CA PRO A 81 22.03 -5.79 -9.33
C PRO A 81 22.11 -5.47 -7.83
N ASP A 82 23.20 -5.86 -7.18
CA ASP A 82 23.41 -5.70 -5.73
C ASP A 82 23.86 -4.29 -5.33
N SER A 83 24.19 -3.44 -6.30
CA SER A 83 24.68 -2.06 -6.09
C SER A 83 23.64 -0.99 -6.46
N LEU A 84 22.39 -1.41 -6.68
CA LEU A 84 21.28 -0.48 -6.89
C LEU A 84 21.01 0.32 -5.60
N PRO A 85 20.62 1.61 -5.71
CA PRO A 85 20.20 2.39 -4.55
C PRO A 85 19.06 1.69 -3.80
N ASP A 86 19.17 1.60 -2.48
CA ASP A 86 18.09 1.09 -1.64
C ASP A 86 17.01 2.15 -1.49
N TYR A 87 15.99 2.05 -2.35
CA TYR A 87 14.82 2.95 -2.33
C TYR A 87 13.97 2.81 -1.06
N LEU A 88 14.24 1.83 -0.20
CA LEU A 88 13.58 1.64 1.09
C LEU A 88 14.40 2.13 2.28
N SER A 89 15.59 2.70 2.04
CA SER A 89 16.45 3.23 3.11
C SER A 89 15.76 4.30 3.97
N ASP A 90 14.90 5.11 3.36
CA ASP A 90 14.12 6.15 4.04
C ASP A 90 12.90 5.60 4.80
N LEU A 91 12.55 4.33 4.62
CA LEU A 91 11.41 3.67 5.25
C LEU A 91 11.88 2.52 6.15
N PRO A 92 12.36 2.82 7.37
CA PRO A 92 12.80 1.78 8.30
C PRO A 92 11.63 0.85 8.63
N LEU A 93 11.93 -0.44 8.81
CA LEU A 93 10.92 -1.40 9.25
C LEU A 93 10.31 -0.93 10.57
N PRO A 94 8.97 -1.01 10.71
CA PRO A 94 8.31 -0.61 11.94
C PRO A 94 8.79 -1.50 13.09
N MET A 95 9.36 -0.90 14.14
CA MET A 95 9.73 -1.64 15.34
C MET A 95 8.46 -2.10 16.04
N THR A 96 8.36 -3.41 16.24
CA THR A 96 7.23 -4.03 16.94
C THR A 96 7.75 -4.64 18.24
N PRO A 97 7.37 -4.10 19.41
CA PRO A 97 7.92 -4.55 20.69
C PRO A 97 7.64 -6.02 20.99
N ILE A 98 6.63 -6.62 20.33
CA ILE A 98 6.24 -8.03 20.50
C ILE A 98 7.10 -8.98 19.64
N LEU A 99 7.64 -8.53 18.50
CA LEU A 99 8.47 -9.37 17.64
C LEU A 99 9.96 -9.14 17.87
N ASP A 100 10.34 -7.89 18.16
CA ASP A 100 11.74 -7.49 18.26
C ASP A 100 12.35 -7.81 19.63
N ASP A 101 11.52 -7.91 20.67
CA ASP A 101 11.98 -8.30 22.00
C ASP A 101 12.05 -9.83 22.13
N ALA A 102 13.28 -10.33 22.30
CA ALA A 102 13.59 -11.74 22.51
C ALA A 102 12.98 -12.31 23.80
N GLU A 103 12.59 -11.47 24.77
CA GLU A 103 11.99 -11.92 26.03
C GLU A 103 10.49 -12.19 25.95
N THR A 104 9.83 -11.69 24.91
CA THR A 104 8.41 -11.95 24.68
C THR A 104 8.16 -13.41 24.32
N MET A 105 6.94 -13.88 24.56
CA MET A 105 6.54 -15.25 24.18
C MET A 105 6.78 -15.52 22.68
N LEU A 106 6.55 -14.52 21.83
CA LEU A 106 6.71 -14.65 20.39
C LEU A 106 8.19 -14.55 19.98
N GLY A 107 8.98 -13.68 20.60
CA GLY A 107 10.43 -13.62 20.40
C GLY A 107 11.12 -14.95 20.76
N LYS A 108 10.75 -15.56 21.90
CA LYS A 108 11.24 -16.88 22.32
C LYS A 108 10.87 -17.98 21.33
N GLU A 109 9.65 -17.94 20.78
CA GLU A 109 9.18 -18.87 19.76
C GLU A 109 9.96 -18.75 18.45
N ILE A 110 10.20 -17.51 18.00
CA ILE A 110 10.99 -17.20 16.81
C ILE A 110 12.43 -17.69 16.98
N ALA A 111 13.05 -17.42 18.14
CA ALA A 111 14.40 -17.90 18.46
C ALA A 111 14.47 -19.44 18.51
N ARG A 112 13.47 -20.10 19.11
CA ARG A 112 13.36 -21.57 19.14
C ARG A 112 13.26 -22.14 17.72
N LYS A 113 12.42 -21.54 16.87
CA LYS A 113 12.26 -21.94 15.46
C LYS A 113 13.54 -21.73 14.67
N ALA A 114 14.24 -20.62 14.87
CA ALA A 114 15.54 -20.34 14.24
C ALA A 114 16.59 -21.39 14.62
N LYS A 115 16.53 -21.90 15.86
CA LYS A 115 17.38 -22.99 16.35
C LYS A 115 16.95 -24.38 15.85
N GLY A 116 15.78 -24.50 15.22
CA GLY A 116 15.24 -25.77 14.71
C GLY A 116 14.69 -26.70 15.80
N ASP A 117 14.50 -26.21 17.03
CA ASP A 117 13.99 -27.00 18.14
C ASP A 117 12.47 -27.26 17.95
N ARG A 118 12.07 -28.53 18.07
CA ARG A 118 10.65 -28.93 17.97
C ARG A 118 9.85 -28.38 19.16
N ILE A 119 8.57 -28.12 18.93
CA ILE A 119 7.63 -27.73 20.01
C ILE A 119 7.57 -28.88 21.04
N PRO A 120 7.79 -28.62 22.33
CA PRO A 120 7.61 -29.62 23.37
C PRO A 120 6.19 -30.17 23.36
N GLU A 121 6.05 -31.49 23.40
CA GLU A 121 4.73 -32.12 23.51
C GLU A 121 4.08 -31.74 24.86
N LEU A 122 2.80 -31.39 24.81
CA LEU A 122 2.05 -31.05 26.01
C LEU A 122 1.75 -32.32 26.80
N ASP A 123 2.34 -32.45 28.00
CA ASP A 123 2.08 -33.57 28.88
C ASP A 123 0.74 -33.41 29.62
N LEU A 124 -0.28 -34.12 29.14
CA LEU A 124 -1.61 -34.18 29.76
C LEU A 124 -1.75 -35.32 30.78
N SER A 125 -0.72 -36.17 30.96
CA SER A 125 -0.79 -37.35 31.82
C SER A 125 -1.04 -36.97 33.28
N LYS A 126 -0.51 -35.81 33.70
CA LYS A 126 -0.67 -35.21 35.03
C LYS A 126 -2.13 -34.92 35.42
N TYR A 127 -3.00 -34.65 34.44
CA TYR A 127 -4.39 -34.24 34.68
C TYR A 127 -5.40 -35.34 34.40
N THR A 128 -4.99 -36.42 33.75
CA THR A 128 -5.89 -37.48 33.25
C THR A 128 -5.67 -38.83 33.91
N SER A 129 -4.47 -39.06 34.45
CA SER A 129 -4.10 -40.37 34.98
C SER A 129 -3.39 -40.27 36.33
N PHE A 130 -3.66 -41.24 37.20
CA PHE A 130 -2.80 -41.52 38.35
C PHE A 130 -2.35 -42.96 38.24
N SER A 131 -1.10 -43.24 38.64
CA SER A 131 -0.58 -44.60 38.72
C SER A 131 -0.53 -45.04 40.17
N VAL A 132 -1.08 -46.23 40.42
CA VAL A 132 -0.94 -46.91 41.71
C VAL A 132 0.44 -47.58 41.71
N PRO A 133 1.31 -47.32 42.72
CA PRO A 133 2.61 -47.97 42.80
C PRO A 133 2.43 -49.50 42.88
N SER A 134 3.02 -50.24 41.94
CA SER A 134 2.99 -51.72 41.90
C SER A 134 4.41 -52.30 41.78
N GLY A 135 4.59 -53.58 42.09
CA GLY A 135 5.88 -54.27 42.02
C GLY A 135 6.91 -53.68 43.00
N SER A 136 8.14 -53.41 42.55
CA SER A 136 9.23 -52.86 43.40
C SER A 136 8.95 -51.45 43.95
N LYS A 137 8.04 -50.70 43.32
CA LYS A 137 7.61 -49.38 43.78
C LYS A 137 6.53 -49.44 44.85
N ALA A 138 5.89 -50.59 45.07
CA ALA A 138 4.88 -50.76 46.10
C ALA A 138 5.48 -50.73 47.52
N SER A 139 6.77 -51.07 47.67
CA SER A 139 7.51 -51.00 48.93
C SER A 139 8.11 -49.61 49.23
N ASP A 140 8.01 -48.65 48.30
CA ASP A 140 8.54 -47.29 48.48
C ASP A 140 7.45 -46.35 49.02
N LEU A 141 7.60 -45.90 50.27
CA LEU A 141 6.69 -44.96 50.93
C LEU A 141 6.56 -43.64 50.16
N LYS A 142 7.65 -43.13 49.57
CA LYS A 142 7.61 -41.83 48.85
C LYS A 142 6.80 -41.91 47.56
N ALA A 143 6.75 -43.08 46.91
CA ALA A 143 5.93 -43.31 45.74
C ALA A 143 4.44 -43.27 46.10
N TRP A 144 4.04 -43.85 47.24
CA TRP A 144 2.67 -43.79 47.75
C TRP A 144 2.25 -42.37 48.13
N GLU A 145 3.10 -41.60 48.82
CA GLU A 145 2.83 -40.19 49.12
C GLU A 145 2.60 -39.35 47.86
N LYS A 146 3.43 -39.55 46.82
CA LYS A 146 3.25 -38.89 45.51
C LYS A 146 1.93 -39.28 44.84
N THR A 147 1.54 -40.54 44.89
CA THR A 147 0.25 -40.97 44.33
C THR A 147 -0.93 -40.38 45.11
N VAL A 148 -0.87 -40.36 46.45
CA VAL A 148 -1.93 -39.76 47.29
C VAL A 148 -2.08 -38.27 47.01
N THR A 149 -0.97 -37.53 46.95
CA THR A 149 -1.00 -36.10 46.61
C THR A 149 -1.55 -35.85 45.20
N ASN A 150 -1.20 -36.68 44.21
CA ASN A 150 -1.79 -36.60 42.87
C ASN A 150 -3.30 -36.88 42.88
N CYS A 151 -3.76 -37.91 43.61
CA CYS A 151 -5.19 -38.20 43.75
C CYS A 151 -5.95 -37.05 44.43
N GLN A 152 -5.37 -36.43 45.46
CA GLN A 152 -5.95 -35.24 46.10
C GLN A 152 -6.06 -34.06 45.13
N GLN A 153 -5.04 -33.84 44.30
CA GLN A 153 -5.06 -32.82 43.25
C GLN A 153 -6.16 -33.10 42.21
N LEU A 154 -6.27 -34.33 41.72
CA LEU A 154 -7.30 -34.73 40.76
C LEU A 154 -8.71 -34.59 41.35
N LEU A 155 -8.91 -34.96 42.62
CA LEU A 155 -10.19 -34.79 43.31
C LEU A 155 -10.56 -33.30 43.42
N GLN A 156 -9.59 -32.45 43.76
CA GLN A 156 -9.81 -31.00 43.82
C GLN A 156 -10.17 -30.44 42.43
N HIS A 157 -9.46 -30.85 41.38
CA HIS A 157 -9.79 -30.47 40.01
C HIS A 157 -11.22 -30.91 39.61
N ALA A 158 -11.63 -32.13 39.97
CA ALA A 158 -12.98 -32.63 39.72
C ALA A 158 -14.05 -31.83 40.49
N ALA A 159 -13.79 -31.50 41.76
CA ALA A 159 -14.69 -30.68 42.56
C ALA A 159 -14.84 -29.27 41.97
N THR A 160 -13.75 -28.62 41.55
CA THR A 160 -13.79 -27.32 40.87
C THR A 160 -14.50 -27.42 39.53
N ALA A 161 -14.25 -28.47 38.74
CA ALA A 161 -14.94 -28.69 37.47
C ALA A 161 -16.45 -28.85 37.67
N HIS A 162 -16.88 -29.52 38.75
CA HIS A 162 -18.30 -29.65 39.08
C HIS A 162 -18.94 -28.29 39.37
N VAL A 163 -18.32 -27.46 40.21
CA VAL A 163 -18.79 -26.09 40.50
C VAL A 163 -18.83 -25.23 39.22
N ASN A 164 -17.81 -25.34 38.36
CA ASN A 164 -17.78 -24.64 37.09
C ASN A 164 -18.91 -25.09 36.15
N LEU A 165 -19.24 -26.38 36.13
CA LEU A 165 -20.36 -26.92 35.36
C LEU A 165 -21.72 -26.44 35.89
N GLU A 166 -21.88 -26.36 37.21
CA GLU A 166 -23.09 -25.79 37.81
C GLU A 166 -23.26 -24.30 37.43
N LEU A 167 -22.18 -23.52 37.51
CA LEU A 167 -22.17 -22.12 37.10
C LEU A 167 -22.48 -21.97 35.60
N MET A 168 -21.88 -22.83 34.78
CA MET A 168 -22.13 -22.87 33.34
C MET A 168 -23.60 -23.21 33.05
N ASN A 169 -24.17 -24.23 33.71
CA ASN A 169 -25.57 -24.62 33.50
C ASN A 169 -26.54 -23.47 33.87
N ALA A 170 -26.22 -22.71 34.92
CA ALA A 170 -27.01 -21.56 35.34
C ALA A 170 -26.93 -20.35 34.39
N HIS A 171 -25.76 -20.06 33.82
CA HIS A 171 -25.50 -18.78 33.13
C HIS A 171 -25.08 -18.88 31.66
N ALA A 172 -24.75 -20.06 31.14
CA ALA A 172 -24.19 -20.21 29.79
C ALA A 172 -25.17 -19.78 28.72
N ALA A 173 -26.43 -20.19 28.78
CA ALA A 173 -27.42 -19.84 27.77
C ALA A 173 -27.59 -18.31 27.63
N ALA A 174 -27.78 -17.61 28.76
CA ALA A 174 -27.95 -16.17 28.77
C ALA A 174 -26.66 -15.43 28.34
N SER A 175 -25.50 -15.90 28.78
CA SER A 175 -24.21 -15.31 28.41
C SER A 175 -23.89 -15.50 26.93
N TRP A 176 -24.17 -16.69 26.40
CA TRP A 176 -24.01 -17.02 24.99
C TRP A 176 -24.93 -16.20 24.09
N GLN A 177 -26.19 -16.02 24.48
CA GLN A 177 -27.12 -15.16 23.77
C GLN A 177 -26.62 -13.71 23.71
N ARG A 178 -26.18 -13.14 24.84
CA ARG A 178 -25.59 -11.79 24.85
C ARG A 178 -24.36 -11.68 23.97
N HIS A 179 -23.47 -12.68 24.03
CA HIS A 179 -22.29 -12.73 23.18
C HIS A 179 -22.68 -12.76 21.69
N LEU A 180 -23.66 -13.59 21.31
CA LEU A 180 -24.13 -13.67 19.93
C LEU A 180 -24.76 -12.35 19.46
N THR A 181 -25.53 -11.67 20.31
CA THR A 181 -26.07 -10.34 20.00
C THR A 181 -24.95 -9.31 19.80
N ASN A 182 -23.95 -9.27 20.68
CA ASN A 182 -22.80 -8.38 20.54
C ASN A 182 -22.01 -8.68 19.25
N LEU A 183 -21.78 -9.96 18.96
CA LEU A 183 -21.07 -10.39 17.76
C LEU A 183 -21.84 -9.98 16.49
N SER A 184 -23.17 -10.12 16.51
CA SER A 184 -24.03 -9.73 15.39
C SER A 184 -24.00 -8.21 15.18
N GLN A 185 -24.07 -7.43 16.26
CA GLN A 185 -23.94 -5.97 16.20
C GLN A 185 -22.56 -5.54 15.69
N THR A 186 -21.49 -6.22 16.12
CA THR A 186 -20.13 -5.95 15.66
C THR A 186 -19.99 -6.27 14.18
N LYS A 187 -20.55 -7.39 13.71
CA LYS A 187 -20.63 -7.73 12.29
C LYS A 187 -21.35 -6.64 11.51
N GLU A 188 -22.51 -6.17 11.95
CA GLU A 188 -23.27 -5.11 11.28
C GLU A 188 -22.46 -3.80 11.19
N ARG A 189 -21.77 -3.41 12.27
CA ARG A 189 -20.88 -2.24 12.28
C ARG A 189 -19.73 -2.37 11.28
N LEU A 190 -19.09 -3.53 11.23
CA LEU A 190 -18.00 -3.78 10.27
C LEU A 190 -18.51 -3.77 8.83
N VAL A 191 -19.66 -4.40 8.55
CA VAL A 191 -20.28 -4.36 7.21
C VAL A 191 -20.63 -2.93 6.81
N ALA A 192 -21.18 -2.12 7.72
CA ALA A 192 -21.47 -0.72 7.47
C ALA A 192 -20.20 0.11 7.20
N ALA A 193 -19.13 -0.14 7.96
CA ALA A 193 -17.83 0.51 7.74
C ALA A 193 -17.23 0.14 6.37
N THR A 194 -17.25 -1.14 6.00
CA THR A 194 -16.82 -1.59 4.67
C THR A 194 -17.64 -0.94 3.56
N LYS A 195 -18.97 -0.91 3.71
CA LYS A 195 -19.85 -0.25 2.73
C LYS A 195 -19.51 1.22 2.57
N ARG A 196 -19.32 1.95 3.67
CA ARG A 196 -18.91 3.35 3.64
C ARG A 196 -17.57 3.55 2.89
N ARG A 197 -16.56 2.70 3.16
CA ARG A 197 -15.29 2.74 2.43
C ARG A 197 -15.45 2.50 0.94
N THR A 198 -16.26 1.51 0.55
CA THR A 198 -16.54 1.27 -0.87
C THR A 198 -17.28 2.43 -1.54
N GLU A 199 -18.14 3.16 -0.82
CA GLU A 199 -18.81 4.35 -1.33
C GLU A 199 -17.83 5.53 -1.50
N GLU A 200 -16.92 5.72 -0.55
CA GLU A 200 -15.83 6.71 -0.62
C GLU A 200 -14.90 6.42 -1.81
N GLU A 201 -14.44 5.17 -1.97
CA GLU A 201 -13.65 4.72 -3.12
C GLU A 201 -14.37 4.96 -4.45
N ASN A 202 -15.66 4.58 -4.53
CA ASN A 202 -16.47 4.80 -5.72
C ASN A 202 -16.65 6.29 -6.04
N SER A 203 -16.77 7.15 -5.02
CA SER A 203 -16.83 8.61 -5.21
C SER A 203 -15.53 9.11 -5.84
N ILE A 204 -14.37 8.68 -5.33
CA ILE A 204 -13.06 9.05 -5.88
C ILE A 204 -12.93 8.57 -7.33
N CYS A 205 -13.27 7.31 -7.62
CA CYS A 205 -13.24 6.76 -8.99
C CYS A 205 -14.15 7.52 -9.95
N LYS A 206 -15.36 7.91 -9.51
CA LYS A 206 -16.28 8.73 -10.32
C LYS A 206 -15.69 10.10 -10.63
N THR A 207 -15.16 10.79 -9.60
CA THR A 207 -14.52 12.10 -9.77
C THR A 207 -13.35 12.02 -10.74
N ARG A 208 -12.45 11.04 -10.56
CA ARG A 208 -11.31 10.81 -11.46
C ARG A 208 -11.78 10.54 -12.89
N LYS A 209 -12.80 9.71 -13.09
CA LYS A 209 -13.33 9.41 -14.42
C LYS A 209 -13.87 10.67 -15.11
N VAL A 210 -14.64 11.51 -14.40
CA VAL A 210 -15.17 12.77 -14.96
C VAL A 210 -14.02 13.69 -15.37
N GLN A 211 -13.05 13.91 -14.48
CA GLN A 211 -11.88 14.76 -14.77
C GLN A 211 -11.09 14.27 -15.99
N GLN A 212 -10.84 12.96 -16.09
CA GLN A 212 -10.09 12.41 -17.24
C GLN A 212 -10.89 12.51 -18.54
N VAL A 213 -12.20 12.29 -18.52
CA VAL A 213 -13.05 12.44 -19.71
C VAL A 213 -13.10 13.90 -20.18
N GLU A 214 -13.18 14.85 -19.25
CA GLU A 214 -13.11 16.28 -19.55
C GLU A 214 -11.74 16.64 -20.17
N ALA A 215 -10.64 16.19 -19.57
CA ALA A 215 -9.28 16.38 -20.10
C ALA A 215 -9.10 15.73 -21.49
N SER A 216 -9.70 14.57 -21.74
CA SER A 216 -9.71 13.97 -23.08
C SER A 216 -10.42 14.85 -24.11
N GLY A 217 -11.53 15.46 -23.72
CA GLY A 217 -12.27 16.40 -24.56
C GLY A 217 -11.41 17.61 -24.95
N THR A 218 -10.70 18.20 -23.98
CA THR A 218 -9.80 19.33 -24.25
C THR A 218 -8.59 18.91 -25.08
N LEU A 219 -7.99 17.75 -24.82
CA LEU A 219 -6.88 17.20 -25.61
C LEU A 219 -7.27 16.99 -27.08
N LYS A 220 -8.46 16.42 -27.35
CA LYS A 220 -8.95 16.24 -28.72
C LYS A 220 -9.20 17.57 -29.42
N GLN A 221 -9.68 18.58 -28.71
CA GLN A 221 -9.84 19.92 -29.28
C GLN A 221 -8.48 20.54 -29.62
N LEU A 222 -7.50 20.43 -28.73
CA LEU A 222 -6.14 20.92 -28.97
C LEU A 222 -5.45 20.17 -30.11
N GLU A 223 -5.66 18.86 -30.23
CA GLU A 223 -5.14 18.07 -31.34
C GLU A 223 -5.76 18.51 -32.67
N GLN A 224 -7.08 18.74 -32.70
CA GLN A 224 -7.77 19.23 -33.90
C GLN A 224 -7.29 20.63 -34.30
N THR A 225 -7.12 21.55 -33.34
CA THR A 225 -6.61 22.89 -33.65
C THR A 225 -5.15 22.84 -34.09
N ALA A 226 -4.32 22.02 -33.45
CA ALA A 226 -2.94 21.79 -33.88
C ALA A 226 -2.87 21.24 -35.32
N GLN A 227 -3.70 20.25 -35.65
CA GLN A 227 -3.77 19.72 -37.00
C GLN A 227 -4.29 20.76 -38.01
N GLN A 228 -5.26 21.58 -37.60
CA GLN A 228 -5.75 22.69 -38.42
C GLN A 228 -4.64 23.71 -38.69
N TYR A 229 -3.84 24.09 -37.68
CA TYR A 229 -2.70 24.98 -37.88
C TYR A 229 -1.65 24.37 -38.81
N LYS A 230 -1.34 23.08 -38.68
CA LYS A 230 -0.44 22.38 -39.60
C LYS A 230 -0.96 22.42 -41.04
N ASN A 231 -2.24 22.11 -41.25
CA ASN A 231 -2.86 22.12 -42.57
C ASN A 231 -2.91 23.55 -43.16
N ASN A 232 -3.24 24.55 -42.36
CA ASN A 232 -3.25 25.95 -42.78
C ASN A 232 -1.85 26.43 -43.17
N ASN A 233 -0.84 26.11 -42.37
CA ASN A 233 0.55 26.44 -42.67
C ASN A 233 1.01 25.76 -43.96
N ALA A 234 0.70 24.47 -44.15
CA ALA A 234 1.00 23.74 -45.38
C ALA A 234 0.33 24.39 -46.61
N SER A 235 -0.95 24.77 -46.50
CA SER A 235 -1.68 25.44 -47.58
C SER A 235 -1.11 26.83 -47.91
N ILE A 236 -0.65 27.59 -46.90
CA ILE A 236 0.03 28.86 -47.09
C ILE A 236 1.37 28.66 -47.82
N ILE A 237 2.17 27.67 -47.40
CA ILE A 237 3.44 27.34 -48.07
C ILE A 237 3.21 26.96 -49.53
N GLU A 238 2.18 26.14 -49.81
CA GLU A 238 1.79 25.77 -51.16
C GLU A 238 1.37 27.00 -52.00
N ALA A 239 0.57 27.91 -51.45
CA ALA A 239 0.13 29.12 -52.14
C ALA A 239 1.25 30.16 -52.36
N LEU A 240 2.27 30.20 -51.49
CA LEU A 240 3.43 31.08 -51.66
C LEU A 240 4.33 30.63 -52.82
N GLY A 241 4.37 29.35 -53.16
CA GLY A 241 5.15 28.82 -54.29
C GLY A 241 4.88 29.52 -55.65
N PRO A 242 3.63 29.53 -56.16
CA PRO A 242 3.32 30.21 -57.43
C PRO A 242 3.44 31.74 -57.32
N LEU A 243 3.09 32.34 -56.18
CA LEU A 243 3.18 33.79 -56.01
C LEU A 243 4.63 34.28 -56.02
N THR A 244 5.54 33.56 -55.36
CA THR A 244 6.97 33.86 -55.40
C THR A 244 7.53 33.71 -56.81
N ALA A 245 7.12 32.67 -57.56
CA ALA A 245 7.49 32.51 -58.97
C ALA A 245 6.99 33.66 -59.86
N GLU A 246 5.74 34.12 -59.66
CA GLU A 246 5.19 35.27 -60.40
C GLU A 246 5.96 36.56 -60.08
N VAL A 247 6.26 36.81 -58.79
CA VAL A 247 7.07 37.97 -58.36
C VAL A 247 8.47 37.92 -58.98
N MET A 248 9.11 36.75 -59.04
CA MET A 248 10.41 36.57 -59.68
C MET A 248 10.35 36.89 -61.19
N ASP A 249 9.35 36.40 -61.92
CA ASP A 249 9.16 36.70 -63.35
C ASP A 249 8.88 38.20 -63.58
N LEU A 250 8.07 38.83 -62.72
CA LEU A 250 7.77 40.25 -62.81
C LEU A 250 9.01 41.12 -62.53
N LYS A 251 9.81 40.76 -61.51
CA LYS A 251 11.10 41.41 -61.22
C LYS A 251 12.05 41.29 -62.43
N ALA A 252 12.13 40.12 -63.08
CA ALA A 252 12.93 39.92 -64.28
C ALA A 252 12.49 40.81 -65.46
N LYS A 253 11.17 40.89 -65.73
CA LYS A 253 10.60 41.76 -66.77
C LYS A 253 10.88 43.25 -66.51
N CYS A 254 10.75 43.70 -65.27
CA CYS A 254 11.05 45.09 -64.89
C CYS A 254 12.55 45.43 -65.03
N ARG A 255 13.44 44.46 -64.78
CA ARG A 255 14.89 44.60 -64.97
C ARG A 255 15.25 44.71 -66.45
N ILE A 256 14.68 43.89 -67.32
CA ILE A 256 14.84 43.99 -68.79
C ILE A 256 14.39 45.36 -69.32
N ARG A 257 13.32 45.92 -68.72
CA ARG A 257 12.77 47.24 -69.10
C ARG A 257 13.51 48.42 -68.48
N GLY A 258 14.53 48.20 -67.65
CA GLY A 258 15.32 49.26 -67.01
C GLY A 258 14.56 50.06 -65.94
N ILE A 259 13.46 49.52 -65.42
CA ILE A 259 12.59 50.18 -64.42
C ILE A 259 13.06 49.86 -62.99
N LEU A 260 13.71 48.71 -62.79
CA LEU A 260 14.16 48.25 -61.48
C LEU A 260 15.64 48.64 -61.25
N PRO A 261 15.98 49.40 -60.19
CA PRO A 261 17.36 49.83 -59.93
C PRO A 261 18.29 48.65 -59.56
N GLU A 262 19.56 48.70 -60.00
CA GLU A 262 20.56 47.63 -59.77
C GLU A 262 20.89 47.36 -58.29
N TYR A 263 20.57 48.31 -57.40
CA TYR A 263 20.80 48.22 -55.94
C TYR A 263 19.59 47.72 -55.15
N ALA A 264 18.48 47.36 -55.81
CA ALA A 264 17.44 46.58 -55.14
C ALA A 264 18.02 45.18 -54.92
N GLU A 265 18.67 45.03 -53.76
CA GLU A 265 19.35 43.81 -53.33
C GLU A 265 18.51 42.59 -53.67
N GLU A 266 19.18 41.54 -54.12
CA GLU A 266 18.59 40.21 -54.20
C GLU A 266 18.00 39.97 -52.80
N ASP A 267 16.68 39.90 -52.68
CA ASP A 267 16.08 39.30 -51.49
C ASP A 267 16.71 37.89 -51.48
N GLU A 268 17.75 37.69 -50.68
CA GLU A 268 18.46 36.44 -50.53
C GLU A 268 17.38 35.47 -50.04
N PHE A 269 16.76 34.77 -51.00
CA PHE A 269 15.71 33.84 -50.69
C PHE A 269 16.42 32.74 -49.93
N ASP A 270 16.26 32.78 -48.63
CA ASP A 270 16.97 31.96 -47.68
C ASP A 270 16.47 30.53 -47.84
N LEU A 271 17.02 29.86 -48.86
CA LEU A 271 16.55 28.58 -49.38
C LEU A 271 16.70 27.50 -48.32
N GLU A 272 17.70 27.64 -47.44
CA GLU A 272 17.88 26.82 -46.24
C GLU A 272 16.74 27.02 -45.24
N ALA A 273 16.39 28.26 -44.89
CA ALA A 273 15.27 28.54 -43.99
C ALA A 273 13.92 28.05 -44.57
N TRP A 274 13.75 28.14 -45.89
CA TRP A 274 12.55 27.65 -46.58
C TRP A 274 12.49 26.12 -46.62
N GLN A 275 13.62 25.44 -46.84
CA GLN A 275 13.72 23.98 -46.78
C GLN A 275 13.54 23.45 -45.35
N GLU A 276 14.07 24.15 -44.34
CA GLU A 276 13.87 23.81 -42.93
C GLU A 276 12.40 23.98 -42.50
N ALA A 277 11.72 25.05 -42.94
CA ALA A 277 10.29 25.24 -42.73
C ALA A 277 9.43 24.17 -43.43
N CYS A 278 9.80 23.77 -44.65
CA CYS A 278 9.14 22.66 -45.35
C CYS A 278 9.35 21.32 -44.63
N ASN A 279 10.57 21.03 -44.16
CA ASN A 279 10.92 19.77 -43.51
C ASN A 279 10.35 19.62 -42.10
N THR A 280 10.12 20.72 -41.38
CA THR A 280 9.51 20.72 -40.04
C THR A 280 7.98 20.56 -40.05
N THR A 281 7.35 20.70 -41.22
CA THR A 281 5.88 20.61 -41.39
C THR A 281 5.41 19.24 -41.90
N GLY A 282 6.34 18.33 -42.25
CA GLY A 282 6.09 16.97 -42.75
C GLY A 282 5.84 15.91 -41.67
#